data_AF-A0A2E8J8C9-F1
#
_entry.id   AF-A0A2E8J8C9-F1
#
_cell.length_a   1.000
_cell.length_b   1.000
_cell.length_c   1.000
_cell.angle_alpha   90.00
_cell.angle_beta   90.00
_cell.angle_gamma   90.00
#
_symmetry.space_group_name_H-M   'P 1'
#
loop_
_entity.id
_entity.type
_entity.pdbx_description
1 polymer ?
#
loop_
_entity_poly.entity_id
_entity_poly.type
_entity_poly.pdbx_seq_one_letter_code
_entity_poly.pdbx_strand_id
1 'polypeptide(L)'
;MQLAESQRWIHRVNTSALVLLLISGTLHNLPELRSSIFGGYDGWVADFHIWTGILFISFPALMLARTKGALLRILRARIFKDPAWHWRRMHLILTICACSIQGTAGVMLLLDIYVPLNITLADALFLVHRTGAWYFALSLPLHLWMARKAITRVLRKWAA
;
A
#
# COMPACT_ATOMS: atom_id res chain seq x y z
N MET A 1 -2.08 -20.56 11.51
CA MET A 1 -2.47 -19.15 11.72
C MET A 1 -3.98 -19.03 11.57
N GLN A 2 -4.67 -18.47 12.56
CA GLN A 2 -6.12 -18.30 12.49
C GLN A 2 -6.49 -17.25 11.44
N LEU A 3 -7.63 -17.38 10.76
CA LEU A 3 -8.03 -16.48 9.65
C LEU A 3 -8.08 -15.00 10.06
N ALA A 4 -8.56 -14.72 11.28
CA ALA A 4 -8.59 -13.37 11.84
C ALA A 4 -7.16 -12.83 12.11
N GLU A 5 -6.23 -13.70 12.46
CA GLU A 5 -4.83 -13.36 12.66
C GLU A 5 -4.15 -13.03 11.33
N SER A 6 -4.42 -13.80 10.27
CA SER A 6 -3.97 -13.50 8.91
C SER A 6 -4.40 -12.11 8.45
N GLN A 7 -5.66 -11.73 8.70
CA GLN A 7 -6.17 -10.40 8.37
C GLN A 7 -5.43 -9.29 9.11
N ARG A 8 -5.16 -9.50 10.41
CA ARG A 8 -4.40 -8.53 11.22
C ARG A 8 -2.97 -8.37 10.70
N TRP A 9 -2.31 -9.47 10.34
CA TRP A 9 -0.95 -9.44 9.80
C TRP A 9 -0.90 -8.74 8.43
N ILE A 10 -1.79 -9.08 7.50
CA ILE A 10 -1.88 -8.39 6.21
C ILE A 10 -2.06 -6.89 6.43
N HIS A 11 -3.01 -6.51 7.29
CA HIS A 11 -3.25 -5.10 7.56
C HIS A 11 -1.99 -4.41 8.09
N ARG A 12 -1.37 -4.94 9.15
CA ARG A 12 -0.17 -4.34 9.78
C ARG A 12 1.00 -4.21 8.82
N VAL A 13 1.33 -5.28 8.08
CA VAL A 13 2.45 -5.29 7.14
C VAL A 13 2.17 -4.31 6.00
N ASN A 14 1.01 -4.38 5.35
CA ASN A 14 0.70 -3.49 4.23
C ASN A 14 0.57 -2.03 4.65
N THR A 15 0.00 -1.71 5.83
CA THR A 15 -0.04 -0.31 6.28
C THR A 15 1.33 0.24 6.59
N SER A 16 2.23 -0.58 7.17
CA SER A 16 3.60 -0.15 7.47
C SER A 16 4.40 0.04 6.18
N ALA A 17 4.32 -0.93 5.27
CA ALA A 17 4.94 -0.85 3.96
C ALA A 17 4.41 0.34 3.14
N LEU A 18 3.10 0.64 3.19
CA LEU A 18 2.54 1.83 2.53
C LEU A 18 3.17 3.13 3.05
N VAL A 19 3.29 3.29 4.37
CA VAL A 19 3.92 4.48 4.96
C VAL A 19 5.38 4.60 4.51
N LEU A 20 6.13 3.50 4.55
CA LEU A 20 7.52 3.48 4.10
C LEU A 20 7.66 3.76 2.60
N LEU A 21 6.74 3.27 1.76
CA LEU A 21 6.68 3.57 0.33
C LEU A 21 6.37 5.04 0.06
N LEU A 22 5.45 5.65 0.82
CA LEU A 22 5.16 7.08 0.71
C LEU A 22 6.40 7.92 1.09
N ILE A 23 7.06 7.59 2.21
CA ILE A 23 8.27 8.29 2.65
C ILE A 23 9.38 8.17 1.60
N SER A 24 9.72 6.95 1.19
CA SER A 24 10.77 6.71 0.20
C SER A 24 10.43 7.29 -1.17
N GLY A 25 9.16 7.23 -1.59
CA GLY A 25 8.68 7.87 -2.83
C GLY A 25 8.79 9.40 -2.78
N THR A 26 8.52 10.03 -1.63
CA THR A 26 8.77 11.46 -1.45
C THR A 26 10.26 11.78 -1.54
N LEU A 27 11.13 10.99 -0.91
CA LEU A 27 12.58 11.17 -0.98
C LEU A 27 13.14 10.98 -2.40
N HIS A 28 12.51 10.16 -3.23
CA HIS A 28 12.84 10.07 -4.66
C HIS A 28 12.53 11.35 -5.44
N ASN A 29 11.41 12.00 -5.12
CA ASN A 29 10.99 13.22 -5.80
C ASN A 29 11.70 14.48 -5.26
N LEU A 30 12.39 14.38 -4.11
CA LEU A 30 13.06 15.48 -3.44
C LEU A 30 14.53 15.12 -3.17
N PRO A 31 15.38 15.06 -4.22
CA PRO A 31 16.75 14.59 -4.09
C PRO A 31 17.60 15.48 -3.16
N GLU A 32 17.32 16.78 -3.10
CA GLU A 32 17.97 17.72 -2.17
C GLU A 32 17.61 17.45 -0.70
N LEU A 33 16.34 17.15 -0.42
CA LEU A 33 15.90 16.76 0.92
C LEU A 33 16.53 15.42 1.34
N ARG A 34 16.61 14.47 0.40
CA ARG A 34 17.30 13.20 0.63
C ARG A 34 18.78 13.44 0.95
N SER A 35 19.46 14.27 0.16
CA SER A 35 20.87 14.60 0.34
C SER A 35 21.14 15.27 1.69
N SER A 36 20.27 16.19 2.13
CA SER A 36 20.42 16.86 3.42
C SER A 36 20.20 15.95 4.63
N ILE A 37 19.34 14.93 4.52
CA ILE A 37 19.08 13.98 5.62
C ILE A 37 20.15 12.89 5.70
N PHE A 38 20.63 12.39 4.55
CA PHE A 38 21.45 11.17 4.49
C PHE A 38 22.88 11.38 3.99
N GLY A 39 23.23 12.57 3.51
CA GLY A 39 24.60 12.91 3.11
C GLY A 39 25.04 12.32 1.77
N GLY A 40 24.23 12.49 0.72
CA GLY A 40 24.59 12.05 -0.65
C GLY A 40 23.39 11.70 -1.53
N TYR A 41 23.67 11.26 -2.76
CA TYR A 41 22.64 10.87 -3.75
C TYR A 41 22.51 9.35 -3.95
N ASP A 42 23.05 8.58 -3.01
CA ASP A 42 23.16 7.13 -3.09
C ASP A 42 21.83 6.42 -3.41
N GLY A 43 21.94 5.33 -4.18
CA GLY A 43 20.81 4.56 -4.71
C GLY A 43 20.02 3.78 -3.66
N TRP A 44 20.45 3.72 -2.40
CA TRP A 44 19.83 2.87 -1.38
C TRP A 44 18.35 3.21 -1.12
N VAL A 45 17.93 4.47 -1.31
CA VAL A 45 16.50 4.84 -1.21
C VAL A 45 15.67 4.15 -2.29
N ALA A 46 16.23 3.99 -3.49
CA ALA A 46 15.64 3.22 -4.59
C ALA A 46 15.48 1.76 -4.22
N ASP A 47 16.55 1.14 -3.73
CA ASP A 47 16.52 -0.25 -3.31
C ASP A 47 15.50 -0.46 -2.19
N PHE A 48 15.50 0.43 -1.18
CA PHE A 48 14.54 0.39 -0.10
C PHE A 48 13.09 0.53 -0.58
N HIS A 49 12.82 1.44 -1.52
CA HIS A 49 11.50 1.61 -2.11
C HIS A 49 11.05 0.35 -2.86
N ILE A 50 11.93 -0.22 -3.70
CA ILE A 50 11.66 -1.43 -4.48
C ILE A 50 11.37 -2.61 -3.56
N TRP A 51 12.25 -2.89 -2.59
CA TRP A 51 12.08 -4.03 -1.68
C TRP A 51 10.84 -3.89 -0.79
N THR A 52 10.52 -2.67 -0.35
CA THR A 52 9.28 -2.40 0.38
C THR A 52 8.05 -2.63 -0.52
N GLY A 53 8.13 -2.27 -1.80
CA GLY A 53 7.10 -2.52 -2.81
C GLY A 53 6.88 -4.03 -3.04
N ILE A 54 7.96 -4.78 -3.18
CA ILE A 54 7.93 -6.25 -3.29
C ILE A 54 7.26 -6.85 -2.06
N LEU A 55 7.61 -6.41 -0.85
CA LEU A 55 6.95 -6.87 0.38
C LEU A 55 5.45 -6.54 0.39
N PHE A 56 5.08 -5.32 0.00
CA PHE A 56 3.70 -4.84 -0.03
C PHE A 56 2.79 -5.70 -0.94
N ILE A 57 3.32 -6.17 -2.07
CA ILE A 57 2.60 -7.00 -3.04
C ILE A 57 2.63 -8.48 -2.65
N SER A 58 3.81 -9.01 -2.32
CA SER A 58 4.02 -10.44 -2.07
C SER A 58 3.37 -10.93 -0.79
N PHE A 59 3.32 -10.11 0.26
CA PHE A 59 2.80 -10.55 1.56
C PHE A 59 1.29 -10.87 1.52
N PRO A 60 0.39 -10.04 0.96
CA PRO A 60 -1.00 -10.42 0.74
C PRO A 60 -1.14 -11.68 -0.13
N ALA A 61 -0.36 -11.79 -1.22
CA ALA A 61 -0.42 -12.95 -2.11
C ALA A 61 -0.06 -14.25 -1.37
N LEU A 62 1.01 -14.23 -0.58
CA LEU A 62 1.42 -15.35 0.26
C LEU A 62 0.33 -15.72 1.28
N MET A 63 -0.32 -14.74 1.90
CA MET A 63 -1.40 -14.98 2.86
C MET A 63 -2.68 -15.51 2.21
N LEU A 64 -3.01 -15.07 0.99
CA LEU A 64 -4.09 -15.63 0.19
C LEU A 64 -3.84 -17.11 -0.13
N ALA A 65 -2.61 -17.44 -0.55
CA ALA A 65 -2.20 -18.82 -0.80
C ALA A 65 -2.28 -19.68 0.47
N ARG A 66 -1.72 -19.19 1.59
CA ARG A 66 -1.74 -19.89 2.89
C ARG A 66 -3.13 -20.15 3.44
N THR A 67 -4.07 -19.25 3.19
CA THR A 67 -5.45 -19.38 3.67
C THR A 67 -6.37 -20.14 2.71
N LYS A 68 -5.82 -20.72 1.63
CA LYS A 68 -6.55 -21.49 0.62
C LYS A 68 -7.81 -20.75 0.13
N GLY A 69 -7.68 -19.44 -0.11
CA GLY A 69 -8.78 -18.59 -0.59
C GLY A 69 -9.85 -18.21 0.45
N ALA A 70 -9.72 -18.59 1.72
CA ALA A 70 -10.67 -18.18 2.77
C ALA A 70 -10.73 -16.64 2.93
N LEU A 71 -9.58 -15.97 2.84
CA LEU A 71 -9.51 -14.51 2.85
C LEU A 71 -10.25 -13.87 1.67
N LEU A 72 -10.11 -14.44 0.47
CA LEU A 72 -10.81 -13.95 -0.72
C LEU A 72 -12.33 -14.11 -0.60
N ARG A 73 -12.80 -15.23 -0.01
CA ARG A 73 -14.24 -15.43 0.28
C ARG A 73 -14.78 -14.38 1.25
N ILE A 74 -14.04 -14.04 2.31
CA ILE A 74 -14.44 -12.96 3.23
C ILE A 74 -14.46 -11.61 2.53
N LEU A 75 -13.42 -11.31 1.75
CA LEU A 75 -13.35 -10.07 0.99
C LEU A 75 -14.54 -9.94 0.03
N ARG A 76 -14.87 -10.99 -0.71
CA ARG A 76 -16.04 -11.06 -1.58
C ARG A 76 -17.34 -10.84 -0.79
N ALA A 77 -17.49 -11.45 0.39
CA ALA A 77 -18.68 -11.23 1.21
C ALA A 77 -18.80 -9.76 1.66
N ARG A 78 -17.71 -9.13 2.10
CA ARG A 78 -17.67 -7.71 2.50
C ARG A 78 -17.95 -6.76 1.33
N ILE A 79 -17.51 -7.11 0.12
CA ILE A 79 -17.66 -6.26 -1.07
C ILE A 79 -19.00 -6.47 -1.77
N PHE A 80 -19.62 -7.65 -1.75
CA PHE A 80 -20.78 -7.95 -2.58
C PHE A 80 -22.02 -8.38 -1.81
N LYS A 81 -21.89 -8.89 -0.58
CA LYS A 81 -23.02 -9.47 0.17
C LYS A 81 -23.54 -8.57 1.29
N ASP A 82 -22.85 -7.48 1.60
CA ASP A 82 -23.36 -6.50 2.57
C ASP A 82 -24.44 -5.63 1.89
N PRO A 83 -25.73 -5.73 2.32
CA PRO A 83 -26.84 -5.01 1.68
C PRO A 83 -26.81 -3.50 1.96
N ALA A 84 -26.07 -3.03 2.98
CA ALA A 84 -25.97 -1.61 3.28
C ALA A 84 -24.82 -0.97 2.48
N TRP A 85 -25.15 -0.06 1.56
CA TRP A 85 -24.13 0.78 0.94
C TRP A 85 -23.60 1.78 1.97
N HIS A 86 -22.48 1.44 2.59
CA HIS A 86 -21.84 2.28 3.61
C HIS A 86 -20.46 2.74 3.15
N TRP A 87 -20.05 3.93 3.60
CA TRP A 87 -18.78 4.57 3.23
C TRP A 87 -17.56 3.65 3.36
N ARG A 88 -17.58 2.71 4.33
CA ARG A 88 -16.49 1.72 4.54
C ARG A 88 -16.32 0.74 3.37
N ARG A 89 -17.40 0.38 2.66
CA ARG A 89 -17.37 -0.55 1.52
C ARG A 89 -16.78 0.16 0.31
N MET A 90 -17.23 1.39 0.06
CA MET A 90 -16.65 2.24 -0.98
C MET A 90 -15.16 2.47 -0.74
N HIS A 91 -14.77 2.85 0.49
CA HIS A 91 -13.36 3.01 0.86
C HIS A 91 -12.54 1.74 0.62
N LEU A 92 -13.07 0.57 0.99
CA LEU A 92 -12.42 -0.71 0.77
C LEU A 92 -12.21 -1.01 -0.73
N ILE A 93 -13.24 -0.81 -1.55
CA ILE A 93 -13.17 -1.02 -3.02
C ILE A 93 -12.13 -0.09 -3.62
N LEU A 94 -12.22 1.22 -3.33
CA LEU A 94 -11.28 2.21 -3.83
C LEU A 94 -9.84 1.91 -3.40
N THR A 95 -9.65 1.48 -2.15
CA THR A 95 -8.32 1.09 -1.64
C THR A 95 -7.79 -0.11 -2.42
N ILE A 96 -8.60 -1.16 -2.65
CA ILE A 96 -8.16 -2.34 -3.41
C ILE A 96 -7.80 -1.96 -4.84
N CYS A 97 -8.66 -1.19 -5.52
CA CYS A 97 -8.39 -0.72 -6.88
C CYS A 97 -7.10 0.10 -6.94
N ALA A 98 -6.93 1.07 -6.04
CA ALA A 98 -5.72 1.90 -5.98
C ALA A 98 -4.47 1.05 -5.69
N CYS A 99 -4.55 0.08 -4.78
CA CYS A 99 -3.42 -0.81 -4.45
C CYS A 99 -3.04 -1.67 -5.66
N SER A 100 -4.02 -2.21 -6.39
CA SER A 100 -3.78 -3.00 -7.59
C SER A 100 -3.16 -2.16 -8.71
N ILE A 101 -3.68 -0.95 -8.95
CA ILE A 101 -3.13 -0.03 -9.95
C ILE A 101 -1.69 0.33 -9.58
N GLN A 102 -1.43 0.67 -8.31
CA GLN A 102 -0.08 0.98 -7.83
C GLN A 102 0.89 -0.19 -7.95
N GLY A 103 0.46 -1.37 -7.51
CA GLY A 103 1.27 -2.58 -7.60
C GLY A 103 1.63 -2.90 -9.05
N THR A 104 0.66 -2.83 -9.97
CA THR A 104 0.92 -3.05 -11.40
C THR A 104 1.86 -1.99 -11.96
N ALA A 105 1.61 -0.70 -11.69
CA ALA A 105 2.47 0.37 -12.19
C ALA A 105 3.91 0.23 -11.66
N GLY A 106 4.08 -0.06 -10.37
CA GLY A 106 5.40 -0.26 -9.76
C GLY A 106 6.13 -1.48 -10.32
N VAL A 107 5.43 -2.59 -10.56
CA VAL A 107 6.03 -3.78 -11.20
C VAL A 107 6.45 -3.48 -12.64
N MET A 108 5.64 -2.76 -13.42
CA MET A 108 6.01 -2.38 -14.79
C MET A 108 7.24 -1.45 -14.81
N LEU A 109 7.30 -0.46 -13.91
CA LEU A 109 8.47 0.41 -13.77
C LEU A 109 9.72 -0.35 -13.30
N LEU A 110 9.55 -1.37 -12.45
CA LEU A 110 10.65 -2.27 -12.08
C LEU A 110 11.13 -3.10 -13.28
N LEU A 111 10.21 -3.57 -14.13
CA LEU A 111 10.56 -4.32 -15.34
C LEU A 111 11.31 -3.47 -16.36
N ASP A 112 11.02 -2.17 -16.45
CA ASP A 112 11.72 -1.21 -17.32
C ASP A 112 13.25 -1.20 -17.11
N ILE A 113 13.70 -1.50 -15.88
CA ILE A 113 15.13 -1.64 -15.54
C ILE A 113 15.80 -2.78 -16.31
N TYR A 114 15.05 -3.86 -16.59
CA TYR A 114 15.57 -5.07 -17.23
C TYR A 114 15.18 -5.16 -18.71
N VAL A 115 13.99 -4.67 -19.05
CA VAL A 115 13.41 -4.69 -20.39
C VAL A 115 12.81 -3.31 -20.65
N PRO A 116 13.52 -2.43 -21.38
CA PRO A 116 13.08 -1.07 -21.63
C PRO A 116 11.68 -1.05 -22.26
N LEU A 117 10.77 -0.35 -21.61
CA LEU A 117 9.43 -0.09 -22.08
C LEU A 117 9.45 1.02 -23.13
N ASN A 118 8.39 1.10 -23.92
CA ASN A 118 8.16 2.25 -24.78
C ASN A 118 8.06 3.53 -23.92
N ILE A 119 8.72 4.62 -24.34
CA ILE A 119 8.80 5.87 -23.56
C ILE A 119 7.42 6.42 -23.16
N THR A 120 6.44 6.39 -24.06
CA THR A 120 5.08 6.83 -23.79
C THR A 120 4.42 5.99 -22.71
N LEU A 121 4.71 4.68 -22.69
CA LEU A 121 4.21 3.77 -21.66
C LEU A 121 4.91 4.02 -20.32
N ALA A 122 6.23 4.20 -20.31
CA ALA A 122 6.99 4.51 -19.10
C ALA A 122 6.49 5.81 -18.45
N ASP A 123 6.31 6.89 -19.23
CA ASP A 123 5.78 8.17 -18.75
C ASP A 123 4.37 8.04 -18.16
N ALA A 124 3.49 7.30 -18.85
CA ALA A 124 2.14 7.05 -18.36
C ALA A 124 2.16 6.26 -17.04
N LEU A 125 3.03 5.25 -16.93
CA LEU A 125 3.20 4.46 -15.71
C LEU A 125 3.75 5.33 -14.56
N PHE A 126 4.75 6.17 -14.81
CA PHE A 126 5.26 7.13 -13.82
C PHE A 126 4.18 8.09 -13.34
N LEU A 127 3.37 8.64 -14.27
CA LEU A 127 2.26 9.53 -13.92
C LEU A 127 1.23 8.82 -13.05
N VAL A 128 0.81 7.60 -13.42
CA VAL A 128 -0.15 6.80 -12.65
C VAL A 128 0.44 6.43 -11.28
N HIS A 129 1.69 5.98 -11.24
CA HIS A 129 2.39 5.61 -10.01
C HIS A 129 2.53 6.80 -9.06
N ARG A 130 2.92 7.97 -9.56
CA ARG A 130 3.00 9.20 -8.77
C ARG A 130 1.64 9.70 -8.31
N THR A 131 0.64 9.71 -9.19
CA THR A 131 -0.71 10.20 -8.88
C THR A 131 -1.39 9.32 -7.82
N GLY A 132 -1.27 8.00 -7.92
CA GLY A 132 -1.84 7.12 -6.90
C GLY A 132 -1.10 7.21 -5.56
N ALA A 133 0.18 7.55 -5.51
CA ALA A 133 0.87 7.86 -4.26
C ALA A 133 0.22 9.05 -3.53
N TRP A 134 -0.13 10.12 -4.26
CA TRP A 134 -0.88 11.26 -3.71
C TRP A 134 -2.27 10.84 -3.21
N TYR A 135 -2.97 9.99 -3.96
CA TYR A 135 -4.23 9.42 -3.49
C TYR A 135 -4.07 8.72 -2.14
N PHE A 136 -3.02 7.91 -1.95
CA PHE A 136 -2.75 7.24 -0.68
C PHE A 136 -2.37 8.21 0.45
N ALA A 137 -1.57 9.23 0.14
CA ALA A 137 -1.20 10.27 1.11
C ALA A 137 -2.45 10.99 1.68
N LEU A 138 -3.46 11.25 0.85
CA LEU A 138 -4.73 11.86 1.27
C LEU A 138 -5.71 10.85 1.89
N SER A 139 -5.73 9.62 1.40
CA SER A 139 -6.62 8.55 1.87
C SER A 139 -6.25 8.04 3.27
N LEU A 140 -4.97 8.08 3.63
CA LEU A 140 -4.48 7.59 4.93
C LEU A 140 -5.04 8.39 6.13
N PRO A 141 -5.00 9.75 6.15
CA PRO A 141 -5.68 10.54 7.19
C PRO A 141 -7.18 10.25 7.29
N LEU A 142 -7.87 10.11 6.15
CA LEU A 142 -9.30 9.77 6.12
C LEU A 142 -9.54 8.39 6.74
N HIS A 143 -8.71 7.40 6.41
CA HIS A 143 -8.76 6.06 6.97
C HIS A 143 -8.57 6.07 8.49
N LEU A 144 -7.57 6.79 8.99
CA LEU A 144 -7.30 6.95 10.43
C LEU A 144 -8.47 7.64 11.15
N TRP A 145 -9.04 8.69 10.54
CA TRP A 145 -10.21 9.37 11.10
C TRP A 145 -11.43 8.45 11.19
N MET A 146 -11.68 7.60 10.18
CA MET A 146 -12.73 6.59 10.24
C MET A 146 -12.46 5.52 11.32
N ALA A 147 -11.20 5.19 11.55
CA ALA A 147 -10.76 4.23 12.56
C ALA A 147 -10.64 4.82 13.98
N ARG A 148 -10.81 6.13 14.17
CA ARG A 148 -10.53 6.84 15.44
C ARG A 148 -11.13 6.18 16.69
N LYS A 149 -12.38 5.70 16.63
CA LYS A 149 -13.04 5.03 17.77
C LYS A 149 -12.43 3.68 18.12
N ALA A 150 -11.83 2.99 17.15
CA ALA A 150 -11.10 1.74 17.39
C ALA A 150 -9.72 2.05 17.98
N ILE A 151 -9.04 3.06 17.43
CA ILE A 151 -7.73 3.53 17.91
C ILE A 151 -7.82 3.98 19.37
N THR A 152 -8.77 4.85 19.72
CA THR A 152 -8.95 5.32 21.10
C THR A 152 -9.24 4.19 22.09
N ARG A 153 -9.99 3.16 21.67
CA ARG A 153 -10.22 1.97 22.50
C ARG A 153 -8.94 1.17 22.76
N VAL A 154 -8.04 1.06 21.79
CA VAL A 154 -6.74 0.39 21.97
C VAL A 154 -5.84 1.22 22.88
N LEU A 155 -5.73 2.53 22.64
CA LEU A 155 -4.89 3.42 23.45
C LEU A 155 -5.32 3.44 24.92
N ARG A 156 -6.63 3.47 25.19
CA ARG A 156 -7.14 3.38 26.57
C ARG A 156 -6.77 2.08 27.28
N LYS A 157 -6.66 0.97 26.55
CA LYS A 157 -6.21 -0.32 27.12
C LYS A 157 -4.71 -0.35 27.42
N TRP A 158 -3.91 0.54 26.82
CA TRP A 158 -2.48 0.64 27.12
C TRP A 158 -2.21 1.55 28.31
N ALA A 159 -3.12 2.48 28.58
CA ALA A 159 -3.04 3.41 29.72
C ALA A 159 -3.65 2.85 31.02
N ALA A 160 -4.28 1.68 30.97
CA ALA A 160 -4.89 0.97 32.10
C ALA A 160 -4.08 -0.27 32.41
#